data_AF-A0A1V2R731-F1
#
_entry.id   AF-A0A1V2R731-F1
#
_cell.length_a   1.000
_cell.length_b   1.000
_cell.length_c   1.000
_cell.angle_alpha   90.00
_cell.angle_beta   90.00
_cell.angle_gamma   90.00
#
_symmetry.space_group_name_H-M   'P 1'
#
loop_
_entity.id
_entity.type
_entity.pdbx_description
1 polymer ?
#
loop_
_entity_poly.entity_id
_entity_poly.type
_entity_poly.pdbx_seq_one_letter_code
_entity_poly.pdbx_strand_id
1 'polypeptide(L)' 'MKSEDTLDWYPAQLPPVKIILGEAVLAVGKQGRPINTRTLLEYLQVMQDKQKRRDDKIAMQTAIDVLRDNQRINGRR' A
#
# COMPACT_ATOMS: atom_id res chain seq x y z
N MET A 1 -7.29 -10.51 18.39
CA MET A 1 -6.66 -9.36 17.69
C MET A 1 -6.12 -8.45 18.77
N LYS A 2 -4.81 -8.20 18.79
CA LYS A 2 -4.26 -7.23 19.76
C LYS A 2 -4.57 -5.83 19.26
N SER A 3 -4.81 -4.88 20.16
CA SER A 3 -5.09 -3.49 19.81
C SER A 3 -3.98 -2.84 18.97
N GLU A 4 -2.75 -3.35 19.08
CA GLU A 4 -1.57 -2.96 18.30
C GLU A 4 -1.62 -3.40 16.82
N ASP A 5 -2.47 -4.37 16.46
CA ASP A 5 -2.66 -4.81 15.06
C ASP A 5 -3.68 -3.93 14.30
N THR A 6 -4.30 -2.98 14.99
CA THR A 6 -5.26 -2.05 14.41
C THR A 6 -4.48 -0.85 13.91
N LEU A 7 -4.15 -0.83 12.62
CA LEU A 7 -3.72 0.42 11.99
C LEU A 7 -4.82 1.49 12.24
N ASP A 8 -4.45 2.71 12.62
CA ASP A 8 -5.35 3.82 13.05
C ASP A 8 -6.23 4.43 11.94
N TRP A 9 -6.60 3.68 10.91
CA TRP A 9 -7.37 4.18 9.77
C TRP A 9 -8.87 4.00 9.95
N TYR A 10 -9.65 4.96 9.44
CA TYR A 10 -11.11 4.90 9.44
C TYR A 10 -11.59 3.74 8.55
N PRO A 11 -12.57 2.91 8.98
CA PRO A 11 -13.10 1.79 8.19
C PRO A 11 -13.49 2.15 6.74
N ALA A 12 -13.92 3.38 6.50
CA ALA A 12 -14.26 3.90 5.18
C ALA A 12 -13.07 3.95 4.20
N GLN A 13 -11.83 3.96 4.68
CA GLN A 13 -10.63 3.94 3.84
C GLN A 13 -10.24 2.53 3.40
N LEU A 14 -10.86 1.45 3.93
CA LEU A 14 -10.51 0.07 3.57
C LEU A 14 -10.71 -0.22 2.08
N PRO A 15 -11.87 0.12 1.48
CA PRO A 15 -12.12 -0.26 0.10
C PRO A 15 -11.13 0.40 -0.87
N PRO A 16 -10.86 1.72 -0.79
CA PRO A 16 -9.84 2.36 -1.63
C PRO A 16 -8.44 1.76 -1.45
N VAL A 17 -7.99 1.52 -0.22
CA VAL A 17 -6.65 0.97 0.06
C VAL A 17 -6.50 -0.44 -0.53
N LYS A 18 -7.52 -1.29 -0.39
CA LYS A 18 -7.52 -2.64 -1.00
C LYS A 18 -7.45 -2.59 -2.53
N ILE A 19 -8.17 -1.66 -3.15
CA ILE A 19 -8.13 -1.47 -4.60
C ILE A 19 -6.72 -1.06 -5.03
N ILE A 20 -6.13 -0.06 -4.39
CA ILE A 20 -4.77 0.42 -4.70
C ILE A 20 -3.74 -0.71 -4.59
N LEU A 21 -3.79 -1.50 -3.51
CA LEU A 21 -2.88 -2.63 -3.33
C LEU A 21 -3.11 -3.74 -4.38
N GLY A 22 -4.36 -4.05 -4.68
CA GLY A 22 -4.72 -5.03 -5.72
C GLY A 22 -4.24 -4.60 -7.11
N GLU A 23 -4.43 -3.33 -7.48
CA GLU A 23 -3.95 -2.77 -8.74
C GLU A 23 -2.42 -2.80 -8.82
N ALA A 24 -1.72 -2.48 -7.72
CA ALA A 24 -0.27 -2.55 -7.67
C ALA A 24 0.25 -3.98 -7.90
N VAL A 25 -0.38 -4.99 -7.29
CA VAL A 25 -0.05 -6.40 -7.53
C VAL A 25 -0.23 -6.78 -9.01
N LEU A 26 -1.35 -6.39 -9.61
CA LEU A 26 -1.61 -6.65 -11.03
C LEU A 26 -0.61 -5.93 -11.95
N ALA A 27 -0.30 -4.68 -11.66
CA ALA A 27 0.62 -3.88 -12.47
C ALA A 27 2.06 -4.41 -12.40
N VAL A 28 2.54 -4.71 -11.19
CA VAL A 28 3.87 -5.32 -10.96
C VAL A 28 3.96 -6.69 -11.63
N GLY A 29 2.93 -7.53 -11.47
CA GLY A 29 2.88 -8.85 -12.11
C GLY A 29 2.93 -8.78 -13.64
N LYS A 30 2.22 -7.83 -14.25
CA LYS A 30 2.27 -7.60 -15.71
C LYS A 30 3.64 -7.16 -16.21
N GLN A 31 4.47 -6.53 -15.37
CA GLN A 31 5.84 -6.14 -15.71
C GLN A 31 6.84 -7.30 -15.55
N GLY A 32 6.41 -8.48 -15.08
CA GLY A 32 7.30 -9.60 -14.76
C GLY A 32 8.23 -9.33 -13.57
N ARG A 33 7.93 -8.31 -12.76
CA ARG A 33 8.68 -7.97 -11.55
C ARG A 33 8.19 -8.83 -10.37
N PRO A 34 9.05 -9.13 -9.38
CA PRO A 34 8.65 -9.92 -8.22
C PRO A 34 7.58 -9.19 -7.40
N ILE A 35 6.53 -9.90 -7.00
CA ILE A 35 5.49 -9.37 -6.12
C ILE A 35 5.99 -9.48 -4.67
N ASN A 36 6.68 -8.43 -4.22
CA ASN A 36 7.14 -8.30 -2.84
C ASN A 36 6.95 -6.85 -2.35
N THR A 37 7.03 -6.67 -1.03
CA THR A 37 6.77 -5.39 -0.36
C THR A 37 7.62 -4.24 -0.92
N ARG A 38 8.91 -4.48 -1.21
CA ARG A 38 9.81 -3.48 -1.78
C ARG A 38 9.35 -3.04 -3.17
N THR A 39 9.07 -4.00 -4.05
CA THR A 39 8.64 -3.72 -5.43
C THR A 39 7.29 -3.01 -5.48
N LEU A 40 6.36 -3.39 -4.60
CA LEU A 40 5.07 -2.72 -4.48
C LEU A 40 5.22 -1.28 -3.95
N LEU A 41 6.10 -1.04 -2.97
CA LEU A 41 6.42 0.30 -2.47
C LEU A 41 6.99 1.21 -3.58
N GLU A 42 7.99 0.71 -4.32
CA GLU A 42 8.58 1.46 -5.44
C GLU A 42 7.51 1.84 -6.48
N TYR A 43 6.59 0.92 -6.80
CA TYR A 43 5.48 1.19 -7.71
C TYR A 43 4.53 2.27 -7.16
N LEU A 44 4.07 2.13 -5.91
CA LEU A 44 3.12 3.07 -5.31
C LEU A 44 3.72 4.47 -5.15
N GLN A 45 5.01 4.60 -4.85
CA GLN A 45 5.71 5.89 -4.77
C GLN A 45 5.68 6.63 -6.12
N VAL A 46 5.90 5.93 -7.23
CA VAL A 46 5.78 6.52 -8.58
C VAL A 46 4.34 6.92 -8.91
N MET A 47 3.35 6.20 -8.37
CA MET A 47 1.94 6.49 -8.61
C MET A 47 1.38 7.58 -7.69
N GLN A 48 2.01 7.84 -6.55
CA GLN A 48 1.59 8.85 -5.58
C GLN A 48 1.52 10.25 -6.20
N ASP A 49 2.52 10.62 -6.99
CA ASP A 49 2.60 11.93 -7.65
C ASP A 49 1.50 12.14 -8.71
N LYS A 50 0.84 11.05 -9.15
CA LYS A 50 -0.22 11.09 -10.17
C LYS A 50 -1.62 11.31 -9.58
N GLN A 51 -1.77 11.22 -8.26
CA GLN A 51 -3.07 11.35 -7.60
C GLN A 51 -3.51 12.81 -7.50
N LYS A 52 -4.72 13.11 -7.99
CA LYS A 52 -5.26 14.48 -8.03
C LYS A 52 -6.20 14.80 -6.87
N ARG A 53 -7.03 13.85 -6.43
CA ARG A 53 -8.02 14.08 -5.36
C ARG A 53 -7.39 13.85 -3.99
N ARG A 54 -7.86 14.60 -2.99
CA ARG A 54 -7.36 14.50 -1.61
C ARG A 54 -7.57 13.11 -1.02
N ASP A 55 -8.76 12.54 -1.20
CA ASP A 55 -9.09 11.23 -0.64
C ASP A 55 -8.24 10.12 -1.27
N ASP A 56 -8.01 10.19 -2.58
CA ASP A 56 -7.11 9.27 -3.30
C ASP A 56 -5.67 9.37 -2.78
N LYS A 57 -5.20 10.59 -2.46
CA LYS A 57 -3.88 10.81 -1.84
C LYS A 57 -3.80 10.19 -0.44
N ILE A 58 -4.85 10.32 0.37
CA ILE A 58 -4.91 9.73 1.70
C ILE A 58 -4.87 8.21 1.60
N ALA A 59 -5.72 7.62 0.74
CA ALA A 59 -5.75 6.17 0.53
C ALA A 59 -4.42 5.63 -0.02
N MET A 60 -3.77 6.36 -0.93
CA MET A 60 -2.45 6.01 -1.44
C MET A 60 -1.39 6.03 -0.33
N GLN A 61 -1.37 7.08 0.49
CA GLN A 61 -0.44 7.17 1.61
C GLN A 61 -0.68 6.03 2.61
N THR A 62 -1.93 5.73 2.95
CA THR A 62 -2.27 4.59 3.82
C THR A 62 -1.79 3.27 3.24
N ALA A 63 -1.94 3.04 1.92
CA ALA A 63 -1.42 1.84 1.26
C ALA A 63 0.12 1.72 1.36
N ILE A 64 0.83 2.83 1.22
CA ILE A 64 2.29 2.90 1.39
C ILE A 64 2.68 2.58 2.83
N ASP A 65 1.99 3.15 3.81
CA ASP A 65 2.30 2.96 5.23
C ASP A 65 2.07 1.51 5.66
N VAL A 66 0.98 0.87 5.20
CA VAL A 66 0.74 -0.57 5.41
C VAL A 66 1.90 -1.43 4.92
N LEU A 67 2.43 -1.13 3.72
CA LEU A 67 3.57 -1.87 3.18
C LEU A 67 4.87 -1.56 3.95
N ARG A 68 5.09 -0.31 4.39
CA ARG A 68 6.25 0.05 5.22
C ARG A 68 6.22 -0.66 6.58
N ASP A 69 5.05 -0.73 7.21
CA ASP A 69 4.86 -1.45 8.46
C ASP A 69 5.08 -2.94 8.28
N ASN A 70 4.54 -3.53 7.20
CA ASN A 70 4.81 -4.91 6.84
C ASN A 70 6.31 -5.18 6.66
N GLN A 71 7.03 -4.29 5.96
CA GLN A 71 8.49 -4.39 5.77
C GLN A 71 9.24 -4.22 7.10
N ARG A 72 8.82 -3.32 7.98
CA ARG A 72 9.45 -3.11 9.29
C ARG A 72 9.30 -4.33 10.20
N ILE A 73 8.13 -4.95 10.19
CA ILE A 73 7.81 -6.13 11.01
C ILE A 73 8.48 -7.39 10.45
N ASN A 74 8.40 -7.61 9.14
CA ASN A 74 8.79 -8.89 8.52
C ASN A 74 10.14 -8.86 7.78
N GLY A 75 10.68 -7.68 7.48
CA GLY A 75 11.91 -7.52 6.68
C GLY A 75 13.22 -7.55 7.47
N ARG A 76 13.18 -7.76 8.79
CA ARG A 76 14.37 -7.86 9.66
C ARG A 76 14.90 -9.30 9.81
N ARG A 77 14.82 -10.11 8.76
CA ARG A 77 15.43 -11.44 8.72
C ARG A 77 16.53 -11.49 7.69
#